data_AF-A0A1G0GZR4-F1
#
_entry.id   AF-A0A1G0GZR4-F1
#
_cell.length_a   1.000
_cell.length_b   1.000
_cell.length_c   1.000
_cell.angle_alpha   90.00
_cell.angle_beta   90.00
_cell.angle_gamma   90.00
#
_symmetry.space_group_name_H-M   'P 1'
#
loop_
_entity.id
_entity.type
_entity.pdbx_description
1 polymer ?
#
loop_
_entity_poly.entity_id
_entity_poly.type
_entity_poly.pdbx_seq_one_letter_code
_entity_poly.pdbx_strand_id
1 'polypeptide(L)'
;MLPIKLECALINLYLQKGVQDPVKLFALTFLSFAAILQFLDSAQIIIMGALRGMNDTFIPMLFGIVAYWLVGLSSGYYFGFVLQWQGNGLWMGLCSGIGFSTLLLLARLYQKNKMMKN
;
A
#
# COMPACT_ATOMS: atom_id res chain seq x y z
N MET A 1 7.14 -14.76 -17.25
CA MET A 1 6.05 -14.98 -18.23
C MET A 1 4.79 -15.62 -17.61
N LEU A 2 4.82 -16.18 -16.39
CA LEU A 2 3.64 -16.69 -15.68
C LEU A 2 2.71 -15.63 -15.03
N PRO A 3 3.17 -14.50 -14.44
CA PRO A 3 2.26 -13.64 -13.66
C PRO A 3 1.20 -12.94 -14.53
N ILE A 4 1.58 -12.50 -15.73
CA ILE A 4 0.70 -11.76 -16.67
C ILE A 4 -0.48 -12.63 -17.15
N LYS A 5 -0.27 -13.97 -17.28
CA LYS A 5 -1.34 -14.88 -17.70
C LYS A 5 -2.44 -15.01 -16.63
N LEU A 6 -2.09 -14.89 -15.35
CA LEU A 6 -3.05 -14.96 -14.24
C LEU A 6 -3.90 -13.69 -14.16
N GLU A 7 -3.26 -12.53 -14.33
CA GLU A 7 -3.95 -11.23 -14.31
C GLU A 7 -5.01 -11.14 -15.43
N CYS A 8 -4.66 -11.55 -16.65
CA CYS A 8 -5.61 -11.61 -17.76
C CYS A 8 -6.75 -12.62 -17.53
N ALA A 9 -6.49 -13.74 -16.86
CA ALA A 9 -7.50 -14.75 -16.54
C ALA A 9 -8.51 -14.23 -15.50
N LEU A 10 -8.03 -13.54 -14.45
CA LEU A 10 -8.88 -12.94 -13.43
C LEU A 10 -9.75 -11.81 -14.02
N ILE A 11 -9.19 -10.96 -14.87
CA ILE A 11 -9.96 -9.87 -15.50
C ILE A 11 -11.06 -10.41 -16.42
N ASN A 12 -10.79 -11.49 -17.16
CA ASN A 12 -11.80 -12.13 -18.01
C ASN A 12 -12.88 -12.89 -17.21
N LEU A 13 -12.62 -13.25 -15.94
CA LEU A 13 -13.62 -13.83 -15.04
C LEU A 13 -14.62 -12.77 -14.56
N TYR A 14 -14.12 -11.56 -14.25
CA TYR A 14 -14.93 -10.48 -13.66
C TYR A 14 -15.56 -9.52 -14.68
N LEU A 15 -15.04 -9.45 -15.91
CA LEU A 15 -15.66 -8.67 -16.98
C LEU A 15 -16.62 -9.52 -17.81
N GLN A 16 -17.87 -9.08 -17.87
CA GLN A 16 -18.87 -9.63 -18.77
C GLN A 16 -18.37 -9.51 -20.22
N LYS A 17 -18.47 -10.59 -21.02
CA LYS A 17 -18.12 -10.61 -22.45
C LYS A 17 -18.86 -9.45 -23.15
N GLY A 18 -18.14 -8.38 -23.50
CA GLY A 18 -18.69 -7.21 -24.20
C GLY A 18 -18.23 -5.83 -23.70
N VAL A 19 -17.51 -5.73 -22.58
CA VAL A 19 -16.98 -4.44 -22.08
C VAL A 19 -15.70 -4.04 -22.82
N GLN A 20 -15.69 -2.79 -23.33
CA GLN A 20 -14.67 -2.19 -24.20
C GLN A 20 -13.24 -2.22 -23.61
N ASP A 21 -12.26 -2.24 -24.51
CA ASP A 21 -10.82 -2.41 -24.27
C ASP A 21 -10.12 -1.46 -23.27
N PRO A 22 -10.50 -0.17 -23.09
CA PRO A 22 -9.73 0.72 -22.19
C PRO A 22 -9.87 0.35 -20.70
N VAL A 23 -11.02 -0.19 -20.28
CA VAL A 23 -11.26 -0.56 -18.87
C VAL A 23 -10.36 -1.72 -18.44
N LYS A 24 -10.11 -2.67 -19.36
CA LYS A 24 -9.21 -3.82 -19.12
C LYS A 24 -7.77 -3.37 -18.83
N LEU A 25 -7.32 -2.32 -19.52
CA LEU A 25 -5.95 -1.83 -19.42
C LEU A 25 -5.68 -1.10 -18.09
N PHE A 26 -6.65 -0.33 -17.61
CA PHE A 26 -6.61 0.25 -16.27
C PHE A 26 -6.73 -0.82 -15.17
N ALA A 27 -7.59 -1.82 -15.37
CA ALA A 27 -7.76 -2.92 -14.42
C ALA A 27 -6.46 -3.71 -14.21
N LEU A 28 -5.72 -4.04 -15.29
CA LEU A 28 -4.40 -4.67 -15.20
C LEU A 28 -3.44 -3.84 -14.35
N THR A 29 -3.35 -2.54 -14.63
CA THR A 29 -2.43 -1.62 -13.95
C THR A 29 -2.74 -1.53 -12.46
N PHE A 30 -4.01 -1.36 -12.08
CA PHE A 30 -4.42 -1.29 -10.68
C PHE A 30 -4.31 -2.64 -9.95
N LEU A 31 -4.50 -3.76 -10.63
CA LEU A 31 -4.31 -5.09 -10.04
C LEU A 31 -2.83 -5.31 -9.65
N SER A 32 -1.89 -4.87 -10.49
CA SER A 32 -0.46 -4.95 -10.15
C SER A 32 -0.11 -4.03 -8.96
N PHE A 33 -0.69 -2.82 -8.87
CA PHE A 33 -0.54 -1.97 -7.68
C PHE A 33 -1.11 -2.64 -6.42
N ALA A 34 -2.30 -3.23 -6.52
CA ALA A 34 -2.93 -3.93 -5.41
C ALA A 34 -2.09 -5.11 -4.91
N ALA A 35 -1.44 -5.86 -5.81
CA ALA A 35 -0.53 -6.93 -5.42
C ALA A 35 0.64 -6.41 -4.56
N ILE A 36 1.27 -5.30 -4.94
CA ILE A 36 2.36 -4.68 -4.18
C ILE A 36 1.85 -4.16 -2.83
N LEU A 37 0.71 -3.49 -2.83
CA LEU A 37 0.08 -2.97 -1.61
C LEU A 37 -0.21 -4.08 -0.61
N GLN A 38 -0.70 -5.23 -1.08
CA GLN A 38 -0.99 -6.37 -0.23
C GLN A 38 0.26 -6.85 0.55
N PHE A 39 1.45 -6.83 -0.06
CA PHE A 39 2.69 -7.18 0.63
C PHE A 39 3.05 -6.16 1.73
N LEU A 40 2.92 -4.87 1.42
CA LEU A 40 3.21 -3.79 2.37
C LEU A 40 2.22 -3.80 3.55
N ASP A 41 0.94 -4.01 3.28
CA ASP A 41 -0.11 -4.09 4.30
C ASP A 41 0.08 -5.31 5.21
N SER A 42 0.46 -6.45 4.62
CA SER A 42 0.77 -7.65 5.40
C SER A 42 1.95 -7.42 6.36
N ALA A 43 3.01 -6.75 5.89
CA ALA A 43 4.13 -6.38 6.76
C ALA A 43 3.71 -5.43 7.89
N GLN A 44 2.87 -4.44 7.58
CA GLN A 44 2.35 -3.48 8.55
C GLN A 44 1.54 -4.18 9.65
N ILE A 45 0.66 -5.11 9.29
CA ILE A 45 -0.15 -5.88 10.24
C ILE A 45 0.73 -6.74 11.17
N ILE A 46 1.76 -7.40 10.64
CA ILE A 46 2.68 -8.21 11.43
C ILE A 46 3.44 -7.36 12.46
N ILE A 47 3.99 -6.22 12.02
CA ILE A 47 4.75 -5.31 12.90
C ILE A 47 3.84 -4.71 13.97
N MET A 48 2.62 -4.29 13.59
CA MET A 48 1.64 -3.78 14.55
C MET A 48 1.22 -4.84 15.55
N GLY A 49 1.05 -6.10 15.12
CA GLY A 49 0.81 -7.24 16.01
C GLY A 49 1.93 -7.43 17.04
N ALA A 50 3.19 -7.37 16.59
CA ALA A 50 4.35 -7.46 17.47
C ALA A 50 4.39 -6.31 18.49
N LEU A 51 4.16 -5.07 18.05
CA LEU A 51 4.15 -3.89 18.93
C LEU A 51 2.99 -3.93 19.94
N ARG A 52 1.81 -4.41 19.53
CA ARG A 52 0.67 -4.65 20.44
C ARG A 52 1.01 -5.68 21.52
N GLY A 53 1.74 -6.75 21.17
CA GLY A 53 2.24 -7.73 22.15
C GLY A 53 3.20 -7.13 23.18
N MET A 54 3.82 -5.99 22.87
CA MET A 54 4.69 -5.22 23.77
C MET A 54 3.96 -4.09 24.52
N ASN A 55 2.63 -4.07 24.50
CA ASN A 55 1.77 -3.00 25.02
C ASN A 55 2.03 -1.60 24.41
N ASP A 56 2.61 -1.51 23.21
CA ASP A 56 2.79 -0.24 22.49
C ASP A 56 1.76 -0.13 21.34
N THR A 57 0.63 0.51 21.62
CA THR A 57 -0.51 0.61 20.66
C THR A 57 -0.78 2.02 20.16
N PHE A 58 -0.47 3.02 20.97
CA PHE A 58 -0.78 4.43 20.68
C PHE A 58 0.14 5.02 19.62
N ILE A 59 1.44 4.74 19.71
CA ILE A 59 2.45 5.29 18.79
C ILE A 59 2.27 4.73 17.37
N PRO A 60 2.06 3.42 17.16
CA PRO A 60 1.73 2.86 15.86
C PRO A 60 0.49 3.49 15.21
N MET A 61 -0.55 3.74 16.00
CA MET A 61 -1.78 4.36 15.52
C MET A 61 -1.53 5.78 15.00
N LEU A 62 -0.75 6.58 15.74
CA LEU A 62 -0.42 7.94 15.34
C LEU A 62 0.43 7.97 14.06
N PHE A 63 1.40 7.06 13.93
CA PHE A 63 2.21 6.94 12.71
C PHE A 63 1.36 6.59 11.49
N GLY A 64 0.40 5.69 11.64
CA GLY A 64 -0.56 5.38 10.58
C GLY A 64 -1.32 6.64 10.14
N ILE A 65 -1.95 7.36 11.06
CA ILE A 65 -2.73 8.57 10.74
C ILE A 65 -1.86 9.60 10.00
N VAL A 66 -0.66 9.89 10.53
CA VAL A 66 0.26 10.85 9.93
C VAL A 66 0.73 10.39 8.54
N ALA A 67 1.07 9.11 8.38
CA ALA A 67 1.53 8.58 7.10
C ALA A 67 0.43 8.62 6.04
N TYR A 68 -0.80 8.21 6.37
CA TYR A 68 -1.91 8.22 5.41
C TYR A 68 -2.33 9.64 5.02
N TRP A 69 -2.39 10.57 5.97
CA TRP A 69 -2.82 11.94 5.71
C TRP A 69 -1.72 12.82 5.14
N LEU A 70 -0.55 12.89 5.77
CA LEU A 70 0.49 13.80 5.33
C LEU A 70 1.30 13.27 4.16
N VAL A 71 1.50 11.96 4.05
CA VAL A 71 2.29 11.38 2.96
C VAL A 71 1.38 10.82 1.88
N GLY A 72 0.42 9.97 2.24
CA GLY A 72 -0.47 9.33 1.27
C GLY A 72 -1.29 10.35 0.47
N LEU A 73 -2.01 11.25 1.16
CA LEU A 73 -2.87 12.23 0.51
C LEU A 73 -2.08 13.32 -0.23
N SER A 74 -0.98 13.82 0.33
CA SER A 74 -0.16 14.84 -0.33
C SER A 74 0.56 14.30 -1.57
N SER A 75 1.14 13.10 -1.49
CA SER A 75 1.81 12.47 -2.63
C SER A 75 0.79 12.03 -3.68
N GLY A 76 -0.38 11.53 -3.29
CA GLY A 76 -1.48 11.25 -4.20
C GLY A 76 -1.97 12.51 -4.92
N TYR A 77 -2.10 13.63 -4.22
CA TYR A 77 -2.44 14.91 -4.83
C TYR A 77 -1.37 15.37 -5.82
N TYR A 78 -0.09 15.28 -5.42
CA TYR A 78 1.04 15.67 -6.25
C TYR A 78 1.14 14.81 -7.53
N PHE A 79 1.16 13.48 -7.40
CA PHE A 79 1.25 12.58 -8.54
C PHE A 79 -0.01 12.60 -9.41
N GLY A 80 -1.19 12.65 -8.80
CA GLY A 80 -2.47 12.62 -9.51
C GLY A 80 -2.77 13.91 -10.29
N PHE A 81 -2.59 15.07 -9.65
CA PHE A 81 -3.05 16.36 -10.19
C PHE A 81 -1.91 17.25 -10.70
N VAL A 82 -0.74 17.28 -10.04
CA VAL A 82 0.38 18.13 -10.49
C VAL A 82 1.11 17.48 -11.65
N LEU A 83 1.44 16.19 -11.54
CA LEU A 83 2.09 15.42 -12.62
C LEU A 83 1.11 14.85 -13.65
N GLN A 84 -0.20 15.05 -13.43
CA GLN A 84 -1.29 14.58 -14.30
C GLN A 84 -1.26 13.07 -14.60
N TRP A 85 -0.78 12.25 -13.65
CA TRP A 85 -0.82 10.79 -13.78
C TRP A 85 -2.20 10.20 -13.44
N GLN A 86 -3.19 11.06 -13.14
CA GLN A 86 -4.59 10.70 -12.92
C GLN A 86 -4.72 9.57 -11.88
N GLY A 87 -5.49 8.51 -12.21
CA GLY A 87 -5.70 7.38 -11.33
C GLY A 87 -4.41 6.68 -10.91
N ASN A 88 -3.43 6.54 -11.81
CA ASN A 88 -2.15 5.90 -11.47
C ASN A 88 -1.37 6.70 -10.43
N GLY A 89 -1.44 8.03 -10.49
CA GLY A 89 -0.81 8.91 -9.50
C GLY A 89 -1.43 8.77 -8.11
N LEU A 90 -2.75 8.58 -8.03
CA LEU A 90 -3.43 8.34 -6.75
C LEU A 90 -3.01 7.00 -6.12
N TRP A 91 -2.90 5.94 -6.92
CA TRP A 91 -2.42 4.64 -6.43
C TRP A 91 -0.94 4.69 -5.99
N MET A 92 -0.08 5.42 -6.69
CA MET A 92 1.30 5.64 -6.24
C MET A 92 1.37 6.43 -4.93
N GLY A 93 0.46 7.38 -4.72
CA GLY A 93 0.33 8.08 -3.44
C GLY A 93 -0.04 7.14 -2.30
N LEU A 94 -1.02 6.26 -2.52
CA LEU A 94 -1.40 5.22 -1.55
C LEU A 94 -0.22 4.29 -1.22
N CYS A 95 0.50 3.80 -2.24
CA CYS A 95 1.71 2.99 -2.05
C CYS A 95 2.78 3.71 -1.22
N SER A 96 2.96 5.01 -1.47
CA SER A 96 3.92 5.83 -0.74
C SER A 96 3.53 6.00 0.74
N GLY A 97 2.24 6.24 1.02
CA GLY A 97 1.72 6.35 2.39
C GLY A 97 1.87 5.06 3.20
N ILE A 98 1.47 3.92 2.62
CA ILE A 98 1.59 2.60 3.27
C ILE A 98 3.07 2.24 3.44
N GLY A 99 3.89 2.43 2.40
CA GLY A 99 5.33 2.17 2.46
C GLY A 99 6.02 2.99 3.55
N PHE A 100 5.70 4.27 3.66
CA PHE A 100 6.24 5.15 4.70
C PHE A 100 5.80 4.73 6.11
N SER A 101 4.51 4.42 6.29
CA SER A 101 3.97 3.90 7.56
C SER A 101 4.69 2.62 7.98
N THR A 102 4.86 1.67 7.07
CA THR A 102 5.55 0.39 7.33
C THR A 102 7.01 0.61 7.73
N LEU A 103 7.73 1.55 7.10
CA LEU A 103 9.10 1.90 7.50
C LEU A 103 9.18 2.51 8.91
N LEU A 104 8.26 3.42 9.25
CA LEU A 104 8.20 4.03 10.59
C LEU A 104 7.93 2.98 11.67
N LEU A 105 6.99 2.07 11.41
CA LEU A 105 6.65 0.99 12.32
C LEU A 105 7.82 0.01 12.48
N LEU A 106 8.52 -0.31 11.40
CA LEU A 106 9.71 -1.16 11.45
C LEU A 106 10.83 -0.51 12.28
N ALA A 107 11.07 0.78 12.09
CA ALA A 107 12.02 1.54 12.91
C ALA A 107 11.63 1.53 14.40
N ARG A 108 10.34 1.69 14.70
CA ARG A 108 9.82 1.62 16.08
C ARG A 108 10.04 0.25 16.71
N LEU A 109 9.75 -0.82 15.97
CA LEU A 109 9.97 -2.18 16.42
C LEU A 109 11.46 -2.43 16.72
N TYR A 110 12.36 -1.94 15.85
CA TYR A 110 13.80 -2.07 16.05
C TYR A 110 14.28 -1.33 17.31
N GLN A 111 13.81 -0.10 17.54
CA GLN A 111 14.11 0.66 18.75
C GLN A 111 13.65 -0.06 20.01
N LYS A 112 12.42 -0.57 20.02
CA LYS A 112 11.84 -1.33 21.13
C LYS A 112 12.62 -2.62 21.40
N ASN A 113 13.01 -3.35 20.36
CA ASN A 113 13.82 -4.56 20.49
C ASN A 113 15.21 -4.26 21.08
N LYS A 114 15.84 -3.15 20.69
CA LYS A 114 17.13 -2.73 21.25
C LYS A 114 17.05 -2.40 22.75
N MET A 115 15.97 -1.74 23.20
CA MET A 115 15.79 -1.41 24.62
C MET A 115 15.60 -2.64 25.51
N MET A 116 15.04 -3.73 24.99
CA MET A 116 14.87 -4.98 25.77
C MET A 116 16.15 -5.80 25.92
N LYS A 117 17.17 -5.55 25.09
CA LYS A 117 18.44 -6.30 25.12
C LYS A 117 19.49 -5.71 26.06
N ASN A 118 19.26 -4.50 26.58
CA ASN A 118 20.07 -3.86 27.62
C ASN A 118 19.39 -4.04 28.98
#